data_AF-A0A7S2LF96-F1
#
_entry.id   AF-A0A7S2LF96-F1
#
_cell.length_a   1.000
_cell.length_b   1.000
_cell.length_c   1.000
_cell.angle_alpha   90.00
_cell.angle_beta   90.00
_cell.angle_gamma   90.00
#
_symmetry.space_group_name_H-M   'P 1'
#
loop_
_entity.id
_entity.type
_entity.pdbx_description
1 polymer ?
#
loop_
_entity_poly.entity_id
_entity_poly.type
_entity_poly.pdbx_seq_one_letter_code
_entity_poly.pdbx_strand_id
1 'polypeptide(L)'
;VTFGVVNIREYDLTLGDHPDCTFGPPMSLDWDYQEVFESSVEYYETNREPRRRPHQMIQNYFRRKNILMACAGFSEKELKKATKEVERAKFKRNLTKTFLPAWKVEDALESAARKTKRAVTRKNKRSSSTTTKKSVQRQ
;
A
#
# COMPACT_ATOMS: atom_id res chain seq x y z
N VAL A 1 34.66 0.69 2.23
CA VAL A 1 33.78 -0.21 3.02
C VAL A 1 34.09 -1.63 2.57
N THR A 2 34.44 -2.52 3.49
CA THR A 2 34.67 -3.95 3.24
C THR A 2 33.76 -4.74 4.18
N PHE A 3 33.16 -5.81 3.69
CA PHE A 3 32.32 -6.71 4.49
C PHE A 3 33.15 -7.94 4.84
N GLY A 4 33.26 -8.29 6.11
CA GLY A 4 34.10 -9.42 6.57
C GLY A 4 33.31 -10.63 7.08
N VAL A 5 32.07 -10.42 7.53
CA VAL A 5 31.28 -11.42 8.22
C VAL A 5 29.83 -11.39 7.74
N VAL A 6 29.23 -12.57 7.64
CA VAL A 6 27.80 -12.81 7.36
C VAL A 6 27.16 -13.43 8.59
N ASN A 7 26.08 -12.81 9.07
CA ASN A 7 25.24 -13.34 10.14
C ASN A 7 23.92 -13.82 9.54
N ILE A 8 23.60 -15.10 9.75
CA ILE A 8 22.37 -15.73 9.25
C ILE A 8 21.37 -15.86 10.39
N ARG A 9 20.17 -15.33 10.16
CA ARG A 9 19.03 -15.38 11.10
C ARG A 9 17.86 -16.11 10.47
N GLU A 10 17.24 -16.97 11.25
CA GLU A 10 15.98 -17.60 10.91
C GLU A 10 14.86 -16.97 11.73
N TYR A 11 13.84 -16.49 11.03
CA TYR A 11 12.67 -15.85 11.63
C TYR A 11 11.49 -16.81 11.57
N ASP A 12 10.68 -16.78 12.62
CA ASP A 12 9.42 -17.52 12.62
C ASP A 12 8.44 -16.98 11.57
N LEU A 13 7.45 -17.79 11.22
CA LEU A 13 6.44 -17.44 10.22
C LEU A 13 5.13 -17.07 10.88
N THR A 14 4.59 -15.92 10.49
CA THR A 14 3.35 -15.38 11.04
C THR A 14 2.36 -14.95 9.96
N LEU A 15 1.13 -14.59 10.35
CA LEU A 15 0.13 -14.03 9.44
C LEU A 15 0.54 -12.62 9.03
N GLY A 16 0.62 -12.39 7.72
CA GLY A 16 0.94 -11.07 7.17
C GLY A 16 -0.28 -10.24 6.79
N ASP A 17 -0.03 -9.12 6.12
CA ASP A 17 -1.04 -8.23 5.55
C ASP A 17 -0.78 -7.92 4.05
N HIS A 18 0.17 -8.62 3.44
CA HIS A 18 0.65 -8.30 2.10
C HIS A 18 -0.44 -8.45 1.03
N PRO A 19 -0.82 -7.36 0.32
CA PRO A 19 -1.95 -7.37 -0.60
C PRO A 19 -1.70 -8.11 -1.93
N ASP A 20 -0.46 -8.49 -2.27
CA ASP A 20 -0.15 -9.11 -3.57
C ASP A 20 -0.20 -10.64 -3.55
N CYS A 21 -0.62 -11.26 -2.44
CA CYS A 21 -0.88 -12.70 -2.41
C CYS A 21 -2.06 -13.04 -3.34
N THR A 22 -1.84 -13.71 -4.47
CA THR A 22 -2.90 -14.02 -5.45
C THR A 22 -4.13 -14.67 -4.81
N PHE A 23 -3.93 -15.66 -3.94
CA PHE A 23 -4.98 -16.41 -3.26
C PHE A 23 -4.56 -16.87 -1.86
N GLY A 24 -5.52 -16.93 -0.91
CA GLY A 24 -5.32 -17.45 0.44
C GLY A 24 -4.58 -16.54 1.42
N PRO A 25 -4.23 -17.05 2.62
CA PRO A 25 -3.74 -16.23 3.72
C PRO A 25 -2.33 -15.70 3.44
N PRO A 26 -2.08 -14.40 3.64
CA PRO A 26 -0.73 -13.84 3.55
C PRO A 26 0.17 -14.41 4.64
N MET A 27 1.45 -14.62 4.32
CA MET A 27 2.48 -15.00 5.30
C MET A 27 3.51 -13.88 5.42
N SER A 28 4.07 -13.70 6.61
CA SER A 28 5.17 -12.79 6.89
C SER A 28 6.20 -13.48 7.78
N LEU A 29 7.39 -12.89 7.86
CA LEU A 29 8.31 -13.18 8.96
C LEU A 29 7.80 -12.50 10.22
N ASP A 30 7.95 -13.18 11.35
CA ASP A 30 7.75 -12.60 12.68
C ASP A 30 8.98 -11.79 13.11
N TRP A 31 8.89 -11.13 14.27
CA TRP A 31 10.00 -10.39 14.87
C TRP A 31 10.97 -11.29 15.61
N ASP A 32 10.49 -12.42 16.11
CA ASP A 32 11.29 -13.41 16.82
C ASP A 32 12.19 -14.16 15.84
N TYR A 33 13.47 -14.29 16.22
CA TYR A 33 14.48 -14.94 15.40
C TYR A 33 15.45 -15.76 16.24
N GLN A 34 16.05 -16.74 15.57
CA GLN A 34 17.16 -17.52 16.08
C GLN A 34 18.40 -17.21 15.24
N GLU A 35 19.52 -16.94 15.90
CA GLU A 35 20.81 -16.80 15.21
C GLU A 35 21.33 -18.20 14.88
N VAL A 36 21.49 -18.46 13.59
CA VAL A 36 21.81 -19.80 13.10
C VAL A 36 23.31 -19.98 13.00
N PHE A 37 23.99 -19.02 12.36
CA PHE A 37 25.40 -19.15 12.04
C PHE A 37 26.04 -17.81 11.69
N GLU A 38 27.31 -17.67 12.08
CA GLU A 38 28.21 -16.57 11.75
C GLU A 38 29.40 -17.12 10.96
N SER A 39 29.73 -16.51 9.82
CA SER A 39 30.79 -17.00 8.93
C SER A 39 31.45 -15.87 8.13
N SER A 40 32.68 -16.09 7.66
CA SER A 40 33.30 -15.15 6.72
C SER A 40 32.52 -15.10 5.41
N VAL A 41 32.54 -13.93 4.75
CA VAL A 41 31.86 -13.74 3.47
C VAL A 41 32.40 -14.72 2.42
N GLU A 42 33.72 -14.91 2.36
CA GLU A 42 34.37 -15.82 1.41
C GLU A 42 33.91 -17.26 1.58
N TYR A 43 33.80 -17.73 2.83
CA TYR A 43 33.32 -19.09 3.11
C TYR A 43 31.85 -19.23 2.68
N TYR A 44 30.99 -18.29 3.05
CA TYR A 44 29.58 -18.31 2.66
C TYR A 44 29.40 -18.30 1.13
N GLU A 45 30.09 -17.41 0.43
CA GLU A 45 29.96 -17.25 -1.02
C GLU A 45 30.50 -18.47 -1.80
N THR A 46 31.53 -19.14 -1.28
CA THR A 46 32.12 -20.35 -1.89
C THR A 46 31.24 -21.58 -1.67
N ASN A 47 30.60 -21.68 -0.51
CA ASN A 47 29.85 -22.87 -0.10
C ASN A 47 28.32 -22.75 -0.28
N ARG A 48 27.79 -21.57 -0.64
CA ARG A 48 26.33 -21.42 -0.79
C ARG A 48 25.80 -22.19 -1.99
N GLU A 49 24.56 -22.65 -1.84
CA GLU A 49 23.79 -23.21 -2.93
C GLU A 49 23.54 -22.19 -4.06
N PRO A 50 23.32 -22.66 -5.31
CA PRO A 50 22.97 -21.79 -6.43
C PRO A 50 21.74 -20.92 -6.13
N ARG A 51 21.74 -19.71 -6.69
CA ARG A 51 20.62 -18.77 -6.51
C ARG A 51 19.31 -19.37 -7.02
N ARG A 52 18.29 -19.38 -6.15
CA ARG A 52 16.95 -19.83 -6.51
C ARG A 52 16.35 -18.99 -7.64
N ARG A 53 15.64 -19.65 -8.56
CA ARG A 53 14.85 -19.02 -9.61
C ARG A 53 13.52 -18.52 -9.04
N PRO A 54 12.88 -17.49 -9.65
CA PRO A 54 11.63 -16.92 -9.12
C PRO A 54 10.53 -17.95 -8.85
N HIS A 55 10.33 -18.93 -9.74
CA HIS A 55 9.31 -19.97 -9.56
C HIS A 55 9.59 -20.90 -8.36
N GLN A 56 10.86 -21.07 -7.95
CA GLN A 56 11.25 -21.85 -6.77
C GLN A 56 10.99 -21.09 -5.46
N MET A 57 10.80 -19.77 -5.56
CA MET A 57 10.46 -18.91 -4.42
C MET A 57 8.95 -18.77 -4.21
N ILE A 58 8.13 -19.12 -5.21
CA ILE A 58 6.68 -19.06 -5.12
C ILE A 58 6.17 -20.18 -4.21
N GLN A 59 5.34 -19.80 -3.25
CA GLN A 59 4.74 -20.73 -2.30
C GLN A 59 3.29 -21.05 -2.66
N ASN A 60 3.00 -22.34 -2.85
CA ASN A 60 1.64 -22.83 -3.07
C ASN A 60 0.75 -22.50 -1.86
N TYR A 61 -0.52 -22.22 -2.12
CA TYR A 61 -1.58 -22.03 -1.13
C TYR A 61 -1.58 -23.11 -0.04
N PHE A 62 -1.58 -24.39 -0.42
CA PHE A 62 -1.64 -25.49 0.54
C PHE A 62 -0.42 -25.51 1.45
N ARG A 63 0.78 -25.25 0.91
CA ARG A 63 2.01 -25.19 1.69
C ARG A 63 1.95 -24.06 2.71
N ARG A 64 1.51 -22.86 2.30
CA ARG A 64 1.33 -21.73 3.21
C ARG A 64 0.31 -22.01 4.31
N LYS A 65 -0.87 -22.53 3.95
CA LYS A 65 -1.91 -22.89 4.92
C LYS A 65 -1.38 -23.91 5.93
N ASN A 66 -0.70 -24.94 5.46
CA ASN A 66 -0.15 -25.99 6.32
C ASN A 66 0.91 -25.43 7.27
N ILE A 67 1.83 -24.58 6.81
CA ILE A 67 2.83 -23.97 7.68
C ILE A 67 2.17 -23.09 8.74
N LEU A 68 1.22 -22.24 8.36
CA LEU A 68 0.53 -21.34 9.30
C LEU A 68 -0.29 -22.10 10.35
N MET A 69 -0.91 -23.21 9.97
CA MET A 69 -1.72 -24.01 10.90
C MET A 69 -0.87 -24.97 11.75
N ALA A 70 0.08 -25.68 11.14
CA ALA A 70 0.84 -26.74 11.80
C ALA A 70 2.07 -26.23 12.55
N CYS A 71 2.77 -25.23 12.00
CA CYS A 71 3.99 -24.69 12.61
C CYS A 71 3.68 -23.46 13.47
N ALA A 72 2.88 -22.52 12.96
CA ALA A 72 2.58 -21.28 13.68
C ALA A 72 1.31 -21.33 14.55
N GLY A 73 0.57 -22.45 14.53
CA GLY A 73 -0.55 -22.70 15.43
C GLY A 73 -1.81 -21.87 15.18
N PHE A 74 -1.93 -21.19 14.04
CA PHE A 74 -3.10 -20.36 13.75
C PHE A 74 -4.36 -21.20 13.45
N SER A 75 -5.50 -20.71 13.93
CA SER A 75 -6.79 -21.32 13.64
C SER A 75 -7.27 -21.00 12.22
N GLU A 76 -8.10 -21.88 11.64
CA GLU A 76 -8.65 -21.62 10.31
C GLU A 76 -9.50 -20.33 10.26
N LYS A 77 -10.11 -19.95 11.39
CA LYS A 77 -10.88 -18.70 11.52
C LYS A 77 -9.99 -17.47 11.33
N GLU A 78 -8.80 -17.47 11.92
CA GLU A 78 -7.82 -16.38 11.80
C GLU A 78 -7.28 -16.29 10.37
N LEU A 79 -6.95 -17.42 9.75
CA LEU A 79 -6.53 -17.46 8.34
C LEU A 79 -7.59 -16.84 7.42
N LYS A 80 -8.86 -17.21 7.63
CA LYS A 80 -9.99 -16.66 6.86
C LYS A 80 -10.15 -15.15 7.09
N LYS A 81 -9.98 -14.69 8.33
CA LYS A 81 -10.02 -13.26 8.67
C LYS A 81 -8.93 -12.48 7.94
N ALA A 82 -7.67 -12.92 8.03
CA ALA A 82 -6.53 -12.28 7.37
C ALA A 82 -6.70 -12.24 5.84
N THR A 83 -7.17 -13.34 5.25
CA THR A 83 -7.46 -13.40 3.80
C THR A 83 -8.48 -12.32 3.40
N LYS A 84 -9.55 -12.16 4.19
CA LYS A 84 -10.59 -11.14 3.95
C LYS A 84 -10.06 -9.72 4.07
N GLU A 85 -9.14 -9.47 5.00
CA GLU A 85 -8.51 -8.16 5.18
C GLU A 85 -7.64 -7.79 3.98
N VAL A 86 -6.86 -8.74 3.47
CA VAL A 86 -6.08 -8.58 2.23
C VAL A 86 -6.99 -8.34 1.02
N GLU A 87 -8.09 -9.09 0.88
CA GLU A 87 -9.05 -8.88 -0.20
C GLU A 87 -9.67 -7.48 -0.16
N ARG A 88 -9.97 -6.97 1.04
CA ARG A 88 -10.43 -5.57 1.20
C ARG A 88 -9.36 -4.57 0.77
N ALA A 89 -8.10 -4.80 1.12
CA ALA A 89 -6.99 -3.93 0.71
C ALA A 89 -6.81 -3.92 -0.82
N LYS A 90 -6.85 -5.11 -1.45
CA LYS A 90 -6.83 -5.25 -2.91
C LYS A 90 -8.00 -4.54 -3.58
N PHE A 91 -9.20 -4.71 -3.06
CA PHE A 91 -10.39 -4.06 -3.59
C PHE A 91 -10.26 -2.54 -3.54
N LYS A 92 -9.85 -1.98 -2.40
CA LYS A 92 -9.57 -0.54 -2.26
C LYS A 92 -8.52 -0.08 -3.26
N ARG A 93 -7.40 -0.81 -3.41
CA ARG A 93 -6.35 -0.49 -4.39
C ARG A 93 -6.87 -0.52 -5.83
N ASN A 94 -7.73 -1.49 -6.15
CA ASN A 94 -8.34 -1.59 -7.47
C ASN A 94 -9.27 -0.40 -7.73
N LEU A 95 -10.11 -0.04 -6.77
CA LEU A 95 -10.95 1.16 -6.87
C LEU A 95 -10.09 2.41 -7.08
N THR A 96 -9.05 2.61 -6.27
CA THR A 96 -8.14 3.75 -6.48
C THR A 96 -7.59 3.75 -7.89
N LYS A 97 -7.08 2.62 -8.38
CA LYS A 97 -6.56 2.48 -9.75
C LYS A 97 -7.60 2.82 -10.83
N THR A 98 -8.84 2.36 -10.68
CA THR A 98 -9.91 2.65 -11.64
C THR A 98 -10.34 4.12 -11.61
N PHE A 99 -10.28 4.76 -10.44
CA PHE A 99 -10.63 6.17 -10.26
C PHE A 99 -9.45 7.14 -10.44
N LEU A 100 -8.20 6.66 -10.61
CA LEU A 100 -7.05 7.51 -10.94
C LEU A 100 -7.34 8.48 -12.10
N PRO A 101 -7.92 8.10 -13.25
CA PRO A 101 -8.23 9.05 -14.31
C PRO A 101 -9.33 10.06 -13.95
N ALA A 102 -10.16 9.78 -12.93
CA ALA A 102 -11.20 10.69 -12.46
C ALA A 102 -10.63 11.90 -11.69
N TRP A 103 -9.39 11.84 -11.21
CA TRP A 103 -8.74 12.99 -10.54
C TRP A 103 -8.68 14.22 -11.46
N LYS A 104 -8.50 14.02 -12.77
CA LYS A 104 -8.53 15.11 -13.76
C LYS A 104 -9.92 15.73 -13.89
N VAL A 105 -10.96 14.91 -13.71
CA VAL A 105 -12.35 15.37 -13.75
C VAL A 105 -12.67 16.16 -12.48
N GLU A 106 -12.22 15.69 -11.31
CA GLU A 106 -12.33 16.43 -10.05
C GLU A 106 -11.60 17.78 -10.11
N ASP A 107 -10.36 17.82 -10.60
CA ASP A 107 -9.59 19.06 -10.79
C ASP A 107 -10.27 20.05 -11.75
N ALA A 108 -10.84 19.53 -12.84
CA ALA A 108 -11.58 20.34 -13.81
C ALA A 108 -12.87 20.89 -13.19
N LEU A 109 -13.61 20.08 -12.44
CA LEU A 109 -14.83 20.47 -11.74
C LEU A 109 -14.54 21.53 -10.67
N GLU A 110 -13.48 21.35 -9.88
CA GLU A 110 -13.07 22.30 -8.86
C GLU A 110 -12.65 23.64 -9.50
N SER A 111 -11.90 23.58 -10.60
CA SER A 111 -11.52 24.76 -11.37
C SER A 111 -12.72 25.50 -11.95
N ALA A 112 -13.72 24.77 -12.44
CA ALA A 112 -14.97 25.34 -12.93
C ALA A 112 -15.75 26.01 -11.79
N ALA A 113 -15.92 25.34 -10.65
CA ALA A 113 -16.58 25.88 -9.46
C ALA A 113 -15.88 27.15 -8.92
N ARG A 114 -14.54 27.19 -8.92
CA ARG A 114 -13.78 28.38 -8.53
C ARG A 114 -14.02 29.54 -9.52
N LYS A 115 -14.06 29.26 -10.83
CA LYS A 115 -14.33 30.30 -11.85
C LYS A 115 -15.76 30.84 -11.76
N THR A 116 -16.76 29.99 -11.55
CA THR A 116 -18.15 30.42 -11.37
C THR A 116 -18.31 31.23 -10.09
N LYS A 117 -17.71 30.80 -8.97
CA LYS A 117 -17.67 31.58 -7.73
C LYS A 117 -17.08 32.97 -7.95
N ARG A 118 -15.92 33.07 -8.62
CA ARG A 118 -15.29 34.36 -8.97
C ARG A 118 -16.21 35.25 -9.82
N ALA A 119 -16.91 34.67 -10.79
CA ALA A 119 -17.84 35.42 -11.65
C ALA A 119 -19.04 35.97 -10.87
N VAL A 120 -19.61 35.18 -9.96
CA VAL A 120 -20.72 35.59 -9.08
C VAL A 120 -20.28 36.68 -8.11
N THR A 121 -19.13 36.53 -7.44
CA THR A 121 -18.59 37.56 -6.54
C THR A 121 -18.32 38.87 -7.28
N ARG A 122 -17.77 38.81 -8.51
CA ARG A 122 -17.52 40.01 -9.34
C ARG A 122 -18.80 40.71 -9.76
N LYS A 123 -19.87 39.96 -10.08
CA LYS A 123 -21.20 40.52 -10.39
C LYS A 123 -21.77 41.25 -9.17
N ASN A 124 -21.67 40.67 -7.98
CA ASN A 124 -22.19 41.27 -6.74
C ASN A 124 -21.44 42.54 -6.31
N LYS A 125 -20.12 42.61 -6.55
CA LYS A 125 -19.30 43.82 -6.33
C LYS A 125 -19.56 44.92 -7.36
N ARG A 126 -19.92 44.56 -8.60
CA ARG A 126 -20.36 45.51 -9.62
C ARG A 126 -21.72 46.11 -9.28
N SER A 127 -22.70 45.32 -8.85
CA SER A 127 -24.03 45.83 -8.47
C SER A 127 -24.01 46.77 -7.25
N SER A 128 -23.11 46.56 -6.29
CA SER A 128 -22.97 47.48 -5.15
C SER A 128 -22.32 48.82 -5.52
N SER A 129 -21.38 48.84 -6.48
CA SER A 129 -20.71 50.08 -6.93
C SER A 129 -21.56 50.94 -7.89
N THR A 130 -22.49 50.36 -8.66
CA THR A 130 -23.45 51.14 -9.46
C THR A 130 -24.48 51.87 -8.60
N THR A 131 -24.83 51.33 -7.44
CA THR A 131 -25.74 51.99 -6.48
C THR A 131 -25.08 53.23 -5.86
N THR A 132 -23.79 53.18 -5.56
CA THR A 132 -23.05 54.33 -5.00
C THR A 132 -22.79 55.46 -6.01
N LYS A 133 -22.70 55.15 -7.32
CA LYS A 133 -22.54 56.19 -8.35
C LYS A 133 -23.84 56.92 -8.71
N LYS A 134 -25.01 56.28 -8.54
CA LYS A 134 -26.31 56.94 -8.78
C LYS A 134 -26.72 57.92 -7.68
N SER A 135 -26.13 57.85 -6.48
CA SER A 135 -26.43 58.76 -5.37
C SER A 135 -25.61 60.05 -5.36
N VAL A 136 -24.54 60.16 -6.16
CA VAL A 136 -23.65 61.34 -6.20
C VAL A 136 -24.06 62.35 -7.28
N GLN A 137 -24.93 61.97 -8.22
CA GLN A 137 -25.34 62.82 -9.36
C GLN A 137 -26.71 63.51 -9.16
N ARG A 138 -27.15 63.62 -7.90
CA ARG A 138 -28.33 64.37 -7.47
C ARG A 138 -27.93 65.42 -6.43
N GLN A 139 -27.16 66.42 -6.87
CA GLN A 139 -27.11 67.76 -6.27
C GLN A 139 -26.94 68.77 -7.40
#